data_AF-A0A9X6NLC1-F1
#
_entry.id   AF-A0A9X6NLC1-F1
#
_cell.length_a   1.000
_cell.length_b   1.000
_cell.length_c   1.000
_cell.angle_alpha   90.00
_cell.angle_beta   90.00
_cell.angle_gamma   90.00
#
_symmetry.space_group_name_H-M   'P 1'
#
loop_
_entity.id
_entity.type
_entity.pdbx_description
1 polymer ?
#
loop_
_entity_poly.entity_id
_entity_poly.type
_entity_poly.pdbx_seq_one_letter_code
_entity_poly.pdbx_strand_id
1 'polypeptide(L)'
;MSTMFVKMNKEKKPRKNIQKERSRSASLASVDAVVNSKQNNIQSRVSLAQVHSSDFSVRSFLEMNGFNLESAKVYVRVDDTTIRGYLQKLSHRWKVWNRRWFVFDWRAGTLIYYKTNKEHGSAQVIPFRHILAVSSDSSSKSEPKFCLKTVQKTYLLMAPTPDVFRIWFDFLSLVIEQKDK
;
A
#
# COMPACT_ATOMS: atom_id res chain seq x y z
N MET A 1 17.13 79.74 25.47
CA MET A 1 17.61 79.17 24.19
C MET A 1 16.58 78.12 23.76
N SER A 2 15.67 78.43 22.83
CA SER A 2 15.81 78.20 21.35
C SER A 2 16.11 76.72 21.04
N THR A 3 15.37 75.96 20.24
CA THR A 3 14.41 76.24 19.15
C THR A 3 13.52 75.01 18.87
N MET A 4 12.38 75.27 18.23
CA MET A 4 11.46 74.30 17.62
C MET A 4 12.06 73.60 16.37
N PHE A 5 11.49 72.43 15.99
CA PHE A 5 10.79 72.17 14.71
C PHE A 5 10.99 70.76 14.07
N VAL A 6 9.85 70.27 13.56
CA VAL A 6 9.60 69.48 12.33
C VAL A 6 9.60 67.93 12.37
N LYS A 7 8.37 67.48 12.08
CA LYS A 7 7.80 66.20 11.64
C LYS A 7 8.44 65.68 10.34
N MET A 8 8.69 64.38 10.24
CA MET A 8 8.81 63.69 8.95
C MET A 8 8.50 62.19 9.07
N ASN A 9 7.25 61.83 8.76
CA ASN A 9 6.91 60.50 8.27
C ASN A 9 7.30 60.45 6.78
N LYS A 10 8.13 59.48 6.37
CA LYS A 10 8.23 59.03 4.97
C LYS A 10 8.38 57.51 4.95
N GLU A 11 7.41 56.89 4.30
CA GLU A 11 7.24 55.47 4.00
C GLU A 11 8.46 54.83 3.31
N LYS A 12 8.64 53.51 3.51
CA LYS A 12 9.30 52.48 2.65
C LYS A 12 9.65 51.26 3.54
N LYS A 13 9.35 49.98 3.27
CA LYS A 13 8.94 49.20 2.08
C LYS A 13 8.39 47.83 2.55
N PRO A 14 7.28 47.30 1.98
CA PRO A 14 6.73 45.97 2.30
C PRO A 14 7.40 44.82 1.52
N ARG A 15 8.73 44.85 1.31
CA ARG A 15 9.42 43.84 0.45
C ARG A 15 9.71 42.50 1.13
N LYS A 16 9.80 42.45 2.46
CA LYS A 16 10.17 41.20 3.18
C LYS A 16 8.99 40.22 3.34
N ASN A 17 7.75 40.69 3.30
CA ASN A 17 6.57 39.81 3.44
C ASN A 17 6.22 39.08 2.14
N ILE A 18 6.36 39.73 0.98
CA ILE A 18 6.02 39.15 -0.33
C ILE A 18 6.89 37.92 -0.65
N GLN A 19 8.17 37.94 -0.23
CA GLN A 19 9.09 36.83 -0.48
C GLN A 19 8.80 35.64 0.46
N LYS A 20 8.36 35.92 1.70
CA LYS A 20 7.96 34.88 2.68
C LYS A 20 6.61 34.24 2.31
N GLU A 21 5.66 35.02 1.79
CA GLU A 21 4.41 34.51 1.23
C GLU A 21 4.67 33.66 -0.01
N ARG A 22 5.49 34.12 -0.97
CA ARG A 22 5.87 33.31 -2.15
C ARG A 22 6.54 31.99 -1.77
N SER A 23 7.41 31.98 -0.76
CA SER A 23 8.03 30.73 -0.28
C SER A 23 7.02 29.78 0.38
N ARG A 24 6.02 30.32 1.10
CA ARG A 24 4.93 29.52 1.69
C ARG A 24 3.94 29.00 0.65
N SER A 25 3.61 29.80 -0.36
CA SER A 25 2.77 29.40 -1.48
C SER A 25 3.47 28.35 -2.35
N ALA A 26 4.77 28.46 -2.58
CA ALA A 26 5.56 27.45 -3.30
C ALA A 26 5.69 26.14 -2.50
N SER A 27 5.80 26.22 -1.17
CA SER A 27 5.82 25.03 -0.30
C SER A 27 4.44 24.36 -0.20
N LEU A 28 3.35 25.13 -0.17
CA LEU A 28 1.98 24.56 -0.23
C LEU A 28 1.72 23.93 -1.60
N ALA A 29 2.08 24.59 -2.69
CA ALA A 29 1.91 24.06 -4.05
C ALA A 29 2.71 22.76 -4.28
N SER A 30 3.87 22.60 -3.65
CA SER A 30 4.64 21.35 -3.70
C SER A 30 4.08 20.26 -2.79
N VAL A 31 3.50 20.61 -1.63
CA VAL A 31 2.74 19.65 -0.80
C VAL A 31 1.46 19.20 -1.52
N ASP A 32 0.73 20.11 -2.17
CA ASP A 32 -0.47 19.81 -2.95
C ASP A 32 -0.13 18.99 -4.18
N ALA A 33 1.00 19.24 -4.86
CA ALA A 33 1.48 18.38 -5.95
C ALA A 33 1.84 16.96 -5.49
N VAL A 34 2.44 16.83 -4.29
CA VAL A 34 2.75 15.51 -3.70
C VAL A 34 1.49 14.80 -3.20
N VAL A 35 0.53 15.51 -2.61
CA VAL A 35 -0.76 14.95 -2.20
C VAL A 35 -1.60 14.55 -3.42
N ASN A 36 -1.59 15.35 -4.49
CA ASN A 36 -2.24 15.02 -5.75
C ASN A 36 -1.54 13.86 -6.47
N SER A 37 -0.23 13.70 -6.34
CA SER A 37 0.49 12.49 -6.84
C SER A 37 0.12 11.21 -6.07
N LYS A 38 -0.27 11.33 -4.79
CA LYS A 38 -0.80 10.21 -4.00
C LYS A 38 -2.25 9.90 -4.35
N GLN A 39 -3.04 10.92 -4.74
CA GLN A 39 -4.42 10.76 -5.18
C GLN A 39 -4.53 10.20 -6.61
N ASN A 40 -3.54 10.49 -7.47
CA ASN A 40 -3.53 10.12 -8.88
C ASN A 40 -2.95 8.73 -9.20
N ASN A 41 -2.49 7.98 -8.20
CA ASN A 41 -2.06 6.58 -8.39
C ASN A 41 -3.22 5.57 -8.24
N ILE A 42 -4.46 6.06 -8.43
CA ILE A 42 -5.70 5.27 -8.60
C ILE A 42 -6.09 5.29 -10.09
N GLN A 43 -5.12 5.46 -10.99
CA GLN A 43 -5.29 5.39 -12.45
C GLN A 43 -4.92 4.02 -13.04
N SER A 44 -5.37 2.95 -12.39
CA SER A 44 -5.63 1.68 -13.06
C SER A 44 -6.97 1.13 -12.57
N ARG A 45 -8.06 1.83 -12.89
CA ARG A 45 -9.41 1.27 -12.83
C ARG A 45 -9.64 0.39 -14.07
N VAL A 46 -8.81 -0.61 -14.29
CA VAL A 46 -9.22 -1.73 -15.16
C VAL A 46 -10.41 -2.36 -14.46
N SER A 47 -11.52 -2.52 -15.17
CA SER A 47 -12.82 -2.77 -14.56
C SER A 47 -12.81 -4.01 -13.67
N LEU A 48 -12.75 -3.78 -12.36
CA LEU A 48 -12.94 -4.78 -11.31
C LEU A 48 -14.29 -5.52 -11.44
N ALA A 49 -15.19 -5.06 -12.33
CA ALA A 49 -16.37 -5.79 -12.78
C ALA A 49 -16.05 -7.18 -13.39
N GLN A 50 -14.86 -7.37 -13.97
CA GLN A 50 -14.43 -8.67 -14.51
C GLN A 50 -14.13 -9.70 -13.43
N VAL A 51 -13.99 -9.30 -12.16
CA VAL A 51 -13.77 -10.22 -11.03
C VAL A 51 -14.93 -11.20 -10.86
N HIS A 52 -16.13 -10.84 -11.33
CA HIS A 52 -17.32 -11.70 -11.33
C HIS A 52 -17.51 -12.49 -12.63
N SER A 53 -16.62 -12.33 -13.62
CA SER A 53 -16.65 -13.12 -14.85
C SER A 53 -16.10 -14.52 -14.59
N SER A 54 -16.67 -15.53 -15.25
CA SER A 54 -16.14 -16.90 -15.26
C SER A 54 -14.68 -16.97 -15.73
N ASP A 55 -14.26 -15.98 -16.50
CA ASP A 55 -12.98 -15.94 -17.20
C ASP A 55 -11.94 -15.07 -16.47
N PHE A 56 -12.18 -14.72 -15.21
CA PHE A 56 -11.23 -13.93 -14.43
C PHE A 56 -9.89 -14.67 -14.27
N SER A 57 -8.80 -14.03 -14.72
CA SER A 57 -7.43 -14.43 -14.43
C SER A 57 -6.77 -13.41 -13.50
N VAL A 58 -6.29 -13.90 -12.35
CA VAL A 58 -5.46 -13.15 -11.40
C VAL A 58 -4.22 -12.59 -12.09
N ARG A 59 -3.59 -13.39 -12.97
CA ARG A 59 -2.38 -12.99 -13.69
C ARG A 59 -2.68 -11.83 -14.63
N SER A 60 -3.67 -11.98 -15.50
CA SER A 60 -4.07 -10.92 -16.44
C SER A 60 -4.51 -9.66 -15.70
N PHE A 61 -5.24 -9.80 -14.60
CA PHE A 61 -5.61 -8.68 -13.74
C PHE A 61 -4.38 -7.92 -13.25
N LEU A 62 -3.37 -8.60 -12.71
CA LEU A 62 -2.15 -7.95 -12.22
C LEU A 62 -1.39 -7.26 -13.37
N GLU A 63 -1.26 -7.90 -14.53
CA GLU A 63 -0.58 -7.30 -15.69
C GLU A 63 -1.32 -6.04 -16.18
N MET A 64 -2.64 -6.09 -16.33
CA MET A 64 -3.46 -4.95 -16.78
C MET A 64 -3.46 -3.79 -15.79
N ASN A 65 -3.29 -4.06 -14.49
CA ASN A 65 -3.24 -3.02 -13.45
C ASN A 65 -1.82 -2.47 -13.20
N GLY A 66 -0.83 -2.86 -14.02
CA GLY A 66 0.53 -2.31 -13.99
C GLY A 66 1.41 -2.87 -12.86
N PHE A 67 1.11 -4.09 -12.37
CA PHE A 67 1.99 -4.78 -11.45
C PHE A 67 3.22 -5.33 -12.19
N ASN A 68 4.42 -5.03 -11.68
CA ASN A 68 5.66 -5.53 -12.27
C ASN A 68 5.91 -6.98 -11.83
N LEU A 69 5.42 -7.94 -12.61
CA LEU A 69 5.60 -9.36 -12.31
C LEU A 69 7.02 -9.85 -12.56
N GLU A 70 7.76 -9.24 -13.49
CA GLU A 70 9.11 -9.69 -13.83
C GLU A 70 10.10 -9.37 -12.70
N SER A 71 10.01 -8.18 -12.09
CA SER A 71 10.85 -7.82 -10.95
C SER A 71 10.55 -8.66 -9.70
N ALA A 72 9.31 -9.12 -9.53
CA ALA A 72 8.88 -9.92 -8.39
C ALA A 72 9.03 -11.44 -8.59
N LYS A 73 9.35 -11.91 -9.80
CA LYS A 73 9.33 -13.33 -10.23
C LYS A 73 10.18 -14.27 -9.38
N VAL A 74 11.28 -13.78 -8.81
CA VAL A 74 12.16 -14.55 -7.92
C VAL A 74 11.48 -14.84 -6.57
N TYR A 75 10.53 -14.01 -6.16
CA TYR A 75 9.89 -14.07 -4.85
C TYR A 75 8.45 -14.57 -4.87
N VAL A 76 7.73 -14.33 -5.98
CA VAL A 76 6.31 -14.63 -6.13
C VAL A 76 6.07 -15.37 -7.45
N ARG A 77 5.23 -16.39 -7.39
CA ARG A 77 4.67 -17.12 -8.53
C ARG A 77 3.22 -16.71 -8.70
N VAL A 78 2.86 -16.28 -9.90
CA VAL A 78 1.52 -15.83 -10.24
C VAL A 78 1.01 -16.67 -11.41
N ASP A 79 -0.08 -17.39 -11.15
CA ASP A 79 -0.84 -18.15 -12.14
C ASP A 79 -2.23 -17.50 -12.31
N ASP A 80 -3.07 -18.03 -13.18
CA ASP A 80 -4.39 -17.48 -13.46
C ASP A 80 -5.32 -17.46 -12.24
N THR A 81 -5.10 -18.33 -11.26
CA THR A 81 -5.98 -18.43 -10.09
C THR A 81 -5.26 -18.19 -8.78
N THR A 82 -3.92 -18.08 -8.78
CA THR A 82 -3.16 -18.04 -7.53
C THR A 82 -2.02 -17.05 -7.52
N ILE A 83 -1.74 -16.52 -6.32
CA ILE A 83 -0.52 -15.80 -6.00
C ILE A 83 0.17 -16.61 -4.90
N ARG A 84 1.41 -17.07 -5.16
CA ARG A 84 2.17 -17.89 -4.21
C ARG A 84 3.53 -17.27 -3.95
N GLY A 85 3.93 -17.12 -2.69
CA GLY A 85 5.16 -16.39 -2.37
C GLY A 85 5.52 -16.44 -0.90
N TYR A 86 6.79 -16.18 -0.60
CA TYR A 86 7.23 -16.06 0.78
C TYR A 86 6.98 -14.66 1.33
N LEU A 87 6.36 -14.59 2.50
CA LEU A 87 6.29 -13.39 3.33
C LEU A 87 6.87 -13.69 4.71
N GLN A 88 7.40 -12.65 5.37
CA GLN A 88 7.70 -12.73 6.79
C GLN A 88 6.45 -12.39 7.59
N LYS A 89 6.10 -13.24 8.54
CA LYS A 89 4.96 -13.07 9.43
C LYS A 89 5.43 -12.90 10.86
N LEU A 90 4.94 -11.88 11.56
CA LEU A 90 5.20 -11.73 12.99
C LEU A 90 4.45 -12.80 13.79
N SER A 91 5.18 -13.53 14.63
CA SER A 91 4.62 -14.47 15.60
C SER A 91 3.97 -13.70 16.75
N HIS A 92 2.73 -14.04 17.10
CA HIS A 92 2.02 -13.33 18.17
C HIS A 92 2.66 -13.58 19.55
N ARG A 93 3.04 -14.84 19.83
CA ARG A 93 3.58 -15.28 21.12
C ARG A 93 5.00 -14.77 21.36
N TRP A 94 5.88 -14.90 20.36
CA TRP A 94 7.31 -14.65 20.53
C TRP A 94 7.78 -13.33 19.91
N LYS A 95 6.92 -12.63 19.18
CA LYS A 95 7.25 -11.40 18.42
C LYS A 95 8.46 -11.57 17.47
N VAL A 96 8.67 -12.79 16.99
CA VAL A 96 9.70 -13.15 16.00
C VAL A 96 9.10 -13.17 14.59
N TRP A 97 9.82 -12.60 13.63
CA TRP A 97 9.49 -12.69 12.21
C TRP A 97 9.81 -14.09 11.67
N ASN A 98 8.80 -14.75 11.13
CA ASN A 98 8.91 -16.10 10.58
C ASN A 98 8.60 -16.09 9.10
N ARG A 99 9.50 -16.64 8.29
CA ARG A 99 9.23 -16.86 6.86
C ARG A 99 8.16 -17.95 6.68
N ARG A 100 7.11 -17.64 5.92
CA ARG A 100 6.00 -18.55 5.60
C ARG A 100 5.65 -18.43 4.11
N TRP A 101 5.33 -19.57 3.51
CA TRP A 101 4.86 -19.62 2.12
C TRP A 101 3.37 -19.36 2.10
N PHE A 102 2.96 -18.23 1.56
CA PHE A 102 1.56 -17.86 1.40
C PHE A 102 1.07 -18.26 0.01
N VAL A 103 -0.17 -18.71 -0.05
CA VAL A 103 -0.89 -19.11 -1.26
C VAL A 103 -2.25 -18.44 -1.20
N PHE A 104 -2.47 -17.42 -2.02
CA PHE A 104 -3.79 -16.94 -2.34
C PHE A 104 -4.36 -17.79 -3.45
N ASP A 105 -5.59 -18.27 -3.29
CA ASP A 105 -6.34 -18.98 -4.30
C ASP A 105 -7.70 -18.30 -4.52
N TRP A 106 -7.86 -17.76 -5.73
CA TRP A 106 -9.06 -17.07 -6.18
C TRP A 106 -10.27 -18.00 -6.20
N ARG A 107 -10.13 -19.20 -6.77
CA ARG A 107 -11.24 -20.15 -6.97
C ARG A 107 -11.70 -20.72 -5.64
N ALA A 108 -10.76 -21.07 -4.77
CA ALA A 108 -11.09 -21.55 -3.43
C ALA A 108 -11.57 -20.42 -2.51
N GLY A 109 -11.29 -19.15 -2.84
CA GLY A 109 -11.58 -18.00 -1.99
C GLY A 109 -10.83 -18.11 -0.66
N THR A 110 -9.55 -18.50 -0.70
CA THR A 110 -8.74 -18.70 0.50
C THR A 110 -7.37 -18.06 0.40
N LEU A 111 -6.85 -17.63 1.56
CA LEU A 111 -5.45 -17.35 1.76
C LEU A 111 -4.90 -18.39 2.74
N ILE A 112 -3.95 -19.19 2.28
CA ILE A 112 -3.35 -20.26 3.06
C ILE A 112 -1.90 -19.92 3.30
N TYR A 113 -1.33 -20.30 4.46
CA TYR A 113 0.12 -20.31 4.60
C TYR A 113 0.68 -21.59 5.22
N TYR A 114 1.88 -21.92 4.76
CA TYR A 114 2.64 -23.11 5.11
C TYR A 114 4.01 -22.73 5.67
N LYS A 115 4.68 -23.69 6.30
CA LYS A 115 6.08 -23.53 6.70
C LYS A 115 7.02 -23.37 5.49
N THR A 116 6.72 -24.07 4.39
CA THR A 116 7.57 -24.12 3.18
C THR A 116 6.73 -24.15 1.90
N ASN A 117 7.38 -23.95 0.75
CA ASN A 117 6.78 -24.01 -0.59
C ASN A 117 6.40 -25.41 -1.08
N LYS A 118 6.58 -26.45 -0.25
CA LYS A 118 6.09 -27.80 -0.56
C LYS A 118 4.58 -27.93 -0.41
N GLU A 119 3.91 -26.93 0.17
CA GLU A 119 2.45 -26.87 0.34
C GLU A 119 1.87 -28.10 1.05
N HIS A 120 2.69 -28.74 1.90
CA HIS A 120 2.35 -29.94 2.63
C HIS A 120 2.49 -29.75 4.14
N GLY A 121 1.76 -30.57 4.91
CA GLY A 121 1.74 -30.55 6.36
C GLY A 121 0.83 -29.47 6.94
N SER A 122 1.14 -28.99 8.14
CA SER A 122 0.31 -28.02 8.87
C SER A 122 0.22 -26.69 8.12
N ALA A 123 -0.99 -26.36 7.71
CA ALA A 123 -1.34 -25.12 7.05
C ALA A 123 -2.33 -24.34 7.91
N GLN A 124 -2.25 -23.01 7.84
CA GLN A 124 -3.33 -22.18 8.35
C GLN A 124 -4.14 -21.68 7.16
N VAL A 125 -5.42 -22.04 7.14
CA VAL A 125 -6.38 -21.55 6.16
C VAL A 125 -7.05 -20.28 6.69
N ILE A 126 -7.12 -19.25 5.86
CA ILE A 126 -7.83 -18.00 6.10
C ILE A 126 -8.85 -17.85 4.97
N PRO A 127 -10.11 -18.23 5.19
CA PRO A 127 -11.17 -17.99 4.22
C PRO A 127 -11.28 -16.50 3.92
N PHE A 128 -11.47 -16.15 2.64
CA PHE A 128 -11.53 -14.76 2.20
C PHE A 128 -12.64 -13.99 2.92
N ARG A 129 -13.79 -14.64 3.14
CA ARG A 129 -14.91 -14.09 3.94
C ARG A 129 -14.53 -13.64 5.36
N HIS A 130 -13.47 -14.21 5.95
CA HIS A 130 -13.00 -13.85 7.30
C HIS A 130 -12.03 -12.67 7.30
N ILE A 131 -11.54 -12.26 6.13
CA ILE A 131 -10.70 -11.08 6.00
C ILE A 131 -11.60 -9.84 6.03
N LEU A 132 -11.23 -8.89 6.89
CA LEU A 132 -12.03 -7.69 7.17
C LEU A 132 -11.39 -6.43 6.58
N ALA A 133 -10.06 -6.34 6.60
CA ALA A 133 -9.34 -5.19 6.10
C ALA A 133 -7.87 -5.53 5.84
N VAL A 134 -7.27 -4.77 4.94
CA VAL A 134 -5.83 -4.75 4.67
C VAL A 134 -5.36 -3.30 4.79
N SER A 135 -4.29 -3.06 5.54
CA SER A 135 -3.76 -1.71 5.76
C SER A 135 -2.24 -1.70 5.74
N SER A 136 -1.65 -0.65 5.16
CA SER A 136 -0.20 -0.45 5.20
C SER A 136 0.26 -0.17 6.64
N ASP A 137 1.39 -0.74 7.05
CA ASP A 137 2.02 -0.45 8.34
C ASP A 137 3.17 0.54 8.15
N SER A 138 2.93 1.80 8.51
CA SER A 138 3.90 2.89 8.38
C SER A 138 4.86 3.01 9.57
N SER A 139 4.92 2.02 10.47
CA SER A 139 5.81 2.03 11.64
C SER A 139 7.29 2.16 11.28
N SER A 140 7.69 1.69 10.09
CA SER A 140 9.01 1.89 9.52
C SER A 140 8.89 2.32 8.07
N LYS A 141 9.50 3.45 7.71
CA LYS A 141 9.40 4.02 6.35
C LYS A 141 10.13 3.19 5.29
N SER A 142 11.09 2.36 5.68
CA SER A 142 11.92 1.57 4.77
C SER A 142 11.45 0.13 4.61
N GLU A 143 10.60 -0.37 5.51
CA GLU A 143 10.18 -1.76 5.52
C GLU A 143 8.78 -1.90 4.89
N PRO A 144 8.63 -2.71 3.83
CA PRO A 144 7.34 -2.87 3.17
C PRO A 144 6.43 -3.83 3.96
N LYS A 145 5.78 -3.30 5.00
CA LYS A 145 4.90 -4.03 5.94
C LYS A 145 3.44 -3.69 5.76
N PHE A 146 2.57 -4.69 5.96
CA PHE A 146 1.13 -4.51 6.01
C PHE A 146 0.46 -5.38 7.07
N CYS A 147 -0.71 -4.95 7.50
CA CYS A 147 -1.59 -5.68 8.39
C CYS A 147 -2.74 -6.30 7.61
N LEU A 148 -2.95 -7.60 7.81
CA LEU A 148 -4.14 -8.31 7.37
C LEU A 148 -5.04 -8.57 8.58
N LYS A 149 -6.15 -7.84 8.68
CA LYS A 149 -7.11 -8.00 9.78
C LYS A 149 -8.14 -9.04 9.41
N THR A 150 -8.29 -10.04 10.26
CA THR A 150 -9.35 -11.06 10.15
C THR A 150 -10.28 -11.00 11.36
N VAL A 151 -11.42 -11.68 11.28
CA VAL A 151 -12.35 -11.81 12.43
C VAL A 151 -11.71 -12.39 13.68
N GLN A 152 -10.70 -13.27 13.53
CA GLN A 152 -10.06 -13.94 14.66
C GLN A 152 -8.81 -13.21 15.19
N LYS A 153 -8.02 -12.63 14.28
CA LYS A 153 -6.73 -12.00 14.62
C LYS A 153 -6.19 -11.12 13.49
N THR A 154 -5.21 -10.30 13.83
CA THR A 154 -4.44 -9.53 12.86
C THR A 154 -3.11 -10.21 12.56
N TYR A 155 -2.74 -10.27 11.29
CA TYR A 155 -1.45 -10.74 10.82
C TYR A 155 -0.61 -9.55 10.39
N LEU A 156 0.53 -9.33 11.05
CA LEU A 156 1.54 -8.40 10.55
C LEU A 156 2.48 -9.15 9.60
N LEU A 157 2.55 -8.66 8.36
CA LEU A 157 3.26 -9.28 7.25
C LEU A 157 4.27 -8.28 6.67
N MET A 158 5.40 -8.81 6.20
CA MET A 158 6.46 -8.04 5.54
C MET A 158 6.87 -8.74 4.25
N ALA A 159 6.95 -7.96 3.17
CA ALA A 159 7.43 -8.43 1.89
C ALA A 159 8.96 -8.27 1.77
N PRO A 160 9.64 -9.09 0.94
CA PRO A 160 11.08 -8.95 0.71
C PRO A 160 11.44 -7.73 -0.15
N THR A 161 10.51 -7.25 -1.00
CA THR A 161 10.72 -6.09 -1.88
C THR A 161 9.45 -5.25 -2.00
N PRO A 162 9.54 -3.97 -2.40
CA PRO A 162 8.37 -3.12 -2.66
C PRO A 162 7.43 -3.69 -3.74
N ASP A 163 7.96 -4.33 -4.78
CA ASP A 163 7.10 -4.91 -5.83
C ASP A 163 6.30 -6.11 -5.32
N VAL A 164 6.92 -6.97 -4.50
CA VAL A 164 6.23 -8.07 -3.84
C VAL A 164 5.18 -7.54 -2.86
N PHE A 165 5.48 -6.45 -2.16
CA PHE A 165 4.51 -5.77 -1.31
C PHE A 165 3.30 -5.33 -2.11
N ARG A 166 3.48 -4.64 -3.23
CA ARG A 166 2.38 -4.18 -4.08
C ARG A 166 1.53 -5.36 -4.55
N ILE A 167 2.15 -6.42 -5.07
CA ILE A 167 1.42 -7.63 -5.53
C ILE A 167 0.56 -8.23 -4.42
N TRP A 168 1.01 -8.27 -3.16
CA TRP A 168 0.20 -8.80 -2.07
C TRP A 168 -0.80 -7.77 -1.51
N PHE A 169 -0.32 -6.58 -1.18
CA PHE A 169 -1.09 -5.55 -0.48
C PHE A 169 -2.13 -4.90 -1.38
N ASP A 170 -1.74 -4.35 -2.53
CA ASP A 170 -2.67 -3.65 -3.41
C ASP A 170 -3.71 -4.64 -3.95
N PHE A 171 -3.28 -5.83 -4.38
CA PHE A 171 -4.20 -6.89 -4.83
C PHE A 171 -5.22 -7.29 -3.76
N LEU A 172 -4.77 -7.65 -2.54
CA LEU A 172 -5.70 -8.04 -1.48
C LEU A 172 -6.65 -6.89 -1.13
N SER A 173 -6.16 -5.65 -1.11
CA SER A 173 -7.00 -4.46 -0.85
C SER A 173 -8.07 -4.31 -1.92
N LEU A 174 -7.71 -4.40 -3.19
CA LEU A 174 -8.64 -4.30 -4.32
C LEU A 174 -9.71 -5.39 -4.29
N VAL A 175 -9.33 -6.62 -3.95
CA VAL A 175 -10.26 -7.75 -3.89
C VAL A 175 -11.19 -7.63 -2.67
N ILE A 176 -10.69 -7.18 -1.52
CA ILE A 176 -11.51 -6.95 -0.32
C ILE A 176 -12.53 -5.84 -0.55
N GLU A 177 -12.15 -4.76 -1.24
CA GLU A 177 -13.09 -3.69 -1.60
C GLU A 177 -14.26 -4.17 -2.48
N GLN A 178 -14.11 -5.26 -3.24
CA GLN A 178 -15.22 -5.86 -3.99
C GLN A 178 -16.14 -6.73 -3.13
N LYS A 179 -15.66 -7.25 -1.99
CA LYS A 179 -16.45 -8.13 -1.11
C LYS A 179 -17.69 -7.42 -0.53
N ASP A 180 -17.59 -6.11 -0.33
CA ASP A 180 -18.63 -5.29 0.31
C ASP A 180 -19.60 -4.64 -0.69
N LYS A 181 -19.51 -4.97 -1.98
CA LYS A 181 -20.41 -4.52 -3.05
C LYS A 181 -21.30 -5.67 -3.54
#